data_AF-A0A0D6MNF6-F1
#
_entry.id   AF-A0A0D6MNF6-F1
#
_cell.length_a   1.000
_cell.length_b   1.000
_cell.length_c   1.000
_cell.angle_alpha   90.00
_cell.angle_beta   90.00
_cell.angle_gamma   90.00
#
_symmetry.space_group_name_H-M   'P 1'
#
loop_
_entity.id
_entity.type
_entity.pdbx_description
1 polymer ?
#
loop_
_entity_poly.entity_id
_entity_poly.type
_entity_poly.pdbx_seq_one_letter_code
_entity_poly.pdbx_strand_id
1 'polypeptide(L)'
;MLYTGTDWTFSTLRDCYDAIEKIAIEELRLETYPNRIEVITSEQMLDVYTSHGMPVSYAHWSAGKRFVGHENAYKRGLMGLAYEVVINSSPCISYLMEENTATMQALVIAHAAFGHNHFFRNNRLFREWTDPTQILDYLEFARAYVSRCEERYGVRAVERVLDAAHALQGQGVNRHSGSKRLDLRAEQQRDRDRRDHEDRTYNDLWRTLPGAEGGAGEGTQVAVEPELGTGLGLPEENILYFLEKHAPKLAPWEREIIRIVRLTAQYFYPQPQLKLMNEGCATWVHDFIMRRLHEKGLIDDSAMLEAIHSTTNVITQRGFDQGGGPNFNPYALGFAMMSDIARIATDPTDEDRAWFPHFAGNGDPVGTLHHAWAEYRDESFVQQYLSPKVMRDFRLFRLRDDLDKPYLLVDAIHDEAGYRDLRRTVAASYDPGALSEEIEIVGVDMHGDRLLRLEHRTRPGQLLHQGDARQTLAHLQTLWGYRVALKEVDSQSGRELRSYD
;
A
#
# COMPACT_ATOMS: atom_id res chain seq x y z
N MET A 1 10.89 -24.21 29.44
CA MET A 1 11.36 -24.00 28.07
C MET A 1 10.29 -24.44 27.09
N LEU A 2 10.08 -23.66 26.02
CA LEU A 2 9.06 -23.88 24.99
C LEU A 2 9.50 -24.90 23.94
N TYR A 3 10.79 -24.90 23.59
CA TYR A 3 11.41 -25.83 22.65
C TYR A 3 12.90 -25.96 22.95
N THR A 4 13.50 -27.02 22.41
CA THR A 4 14.95 -27.27 22.46
C THR A 4 15.39 -27.78 21.09
N GLY A 5 16.35 -27.12 20.47
CA GLY A 5 16.77 -27.42 19.09
C GLY A 5 15.91 -26.72 18.02
N THR A 6 16.06 -27.16 16.77
CA THR A 6 15.46 -26.50 15.60
C THR A 6 14.08 -27.04 15.23
N ASP A 7 13.73 -28.24 15.67
CA ASP A 7 12.50 -28.91 15.27
C ASP A 7 11.27 -28.35 15.99
N TRP A 8 10.13 -28.35 15.31
CA TRP A 8 8.86 -27.85 15.85
C TRP A 8 7.71 -28.83 15.58
N THR A 9 6.68 -28.75 16.41
CA THR A 9 5.40 -29.43 16.22
C THR A 9 4.25 -28.43 16.36
N PHE A 10 3.02 -28.80 15.98
CA PHE A 10 1.86 -27.95 16.23
C PHE A 10 1.63 -27.65 17.73
N SER A 11 2.07 -28.54 18.63
CA SER A 11 2.07 -28.25 20.07
C SER A 11 3.07 -27.14 20.38
N THR A 12 4.30 -27.25 19.88
CA THR A 12 5.35 -26.24 20.05
C THR A 12 4.90 -24.88 19.55
N LEU A 13 4.27 -24.81 18.38
CA LEU A 13 3.74 -23.54 17.84
C LEU A 13 2.67 -22.93 18.73
N ARG A 14 1.77 -23.76 19.28
CA ARG A 14 0.73 -23.30 20.21
C ARG A 14 1.33 -22.77 21.50
N ASP A 15 2.28 -23.51 22.10
CA ASP A 15 2.95 -23.10 23.32
C ASP A 15 3.74 -21.79 23.10
N CYS A 16 4.38 -21.63 21.94
CA CYS A 16 5.02 -20.38 21.54
C CYS A 16 4.00 -19.25 21.39
N TYR A 17 2.89 -19.48 20.68
CA TYR A 17 1.83 -18.50 20.51
C TYR A 17 1.30 -18.02 21.86
N ASP A 18 0.94 -18.92 22.76
CA ASP A 18 0.38 -18.57 24.08
C ASP A 18 1.37 -17.76 24.93
N ALA A 19 2.66 -18.13 24.91
CA ALA A 19 3.71 -17.41 25.62
C ALA A 19 3.98 -16.02 25.02
N ILE A 20 3.98 -15.91 23.69
CA ILE A 20 4.15 -14.65 22.96
C ILE A 20 2.94 -13.74 23.20
N GLU A 21 1.73 -14.26 23.07
CA GLU A 21 0.47 -13.55 23.30
C GLU A 21 0.43 -12.94 24.69
N LYS A 22 0.85 -13.71 25.70
CA LYS A 22 0.94 -13.23 27.07
C LYS A 22 1.84 -12.01 27.19
N ILE A 23 3.05 -12.04 26.62
CA ILE A 23 3.97 -10.89 26.66
C ILE A 23 3.40 -9.71 25.86
N ALA A 24 2.88 -9.98 24.67
CA ALA A 24 2.29 -8.98 23.78
C ALA A 24 1.13 -8.23 24.45
N ILE A 25 0.21 -8.93 25.10
CA ILE A 25 -0.98 -8.31 25.71
C ILE A 25 -0.65 -7.76 27.11
N GLU A 26 0.02 -8.51 27.97
CA GLU A 26 0.22 -8.11 29.38
C GLU A 26 1.36 -7.08 29.55
N GLU A 27 2.46 -7.21 28.81
CA GLU A 27 3.63 -6.32 28.96
C GLU A 27 3.62 -5.19 27.93
N LEU A 28 3.32 -5.50 26.65
CA LEU A 28 3.29 -4.51 25.57
C LEU A 28 1.90 -3.88 25.34
N ARG A 29 0.82 -4.39 25.96
CA ARG A 29 -0.55 -3.87 25.78
C ARG A 29 -1.00 -3.84 24.31
N LEU A 30 -0.50 -4.77 23.50
CA LEU A 30 -0.81 -4.82 22.08
C LEU A 30 -2.28 -5.19 21.84
N GLU A 31 -2.84 -4.50 20.86
CA GLU A 31 -4.23 -4.55 20.46
C GLU A 31 -4.32 -5.11 19.03
N THR A 32 -4.77 -6.37 18.85
CA THR A 32 -4.70 -7.11 17.58
C THR A 32 -6.09 -7.58 17.09
N TYR A 33 -6.22 -7.85 15.78
CA TYR A 33 -7.33 -8.65 15.25
C TYR A 33 -7.14 -10.12 15.64
N PRO A 34 -8.21 -10.93 15.68
CA PRO A 34 -8.06 -12.36 15.94
C PRO A 34 -7.05 -13.00 14.98
N ASN A 35 -6.07 -13.72 15.51
CA ASN A 35 -5.02 -14.34 14.71
C ASN A 35 -5.48 -15.65 14.08
N ARG A 36 -5.09 -15.87 12.82
CA ARG A 36 -5.18 -17.15 12.12
C ARG A 36 -3.80 -17.48 11.55
N ILE A 37 -3.14 -18.45 12.17
CA ILE A 37 -1.81 -18.91 11.75
C ILE A 37 -1.99 -20.08 10.77
N GLU A 38 -1.38 -19.97 9.59
CA GLU A 38 -1.37 -21.03 8.58
C GLU A 38 0.07 -21.42 8.25
N VAL A 39 0.37 -22.71 8.28
CA VAL A 39 1.67 -23.24 7.85
C VAL A 39 1.59 -23.58 6.38
N ILE A 40 2.52 -23.05 5.59
CA ILE A 40 2.57 -23.20 4.13
C ILE A 40 3.96 -23.58 3.65
N THR A 41 4.03 -24.15 2.45
CA THR A 41 5.30 -24.45 1.78
C THR A 41 5.95 -23.19 1.23
N SER A 42 7.26 -23.24 0.98
CA SER A 42 7.99 -22.15 0.29
C SER A 42 7.39 -21.76 -1.09
N GLU A 43 6.84 -22.71 -1.84
CA GLU A 43 6.16 -22.45 -3.12
C GLU A 43 4.86 -21.66 -2.93
N GLN A 44 4.04 -22.06 -1.96
CA GLN A 44 2.81 -21.35 -1.60
C GLN A 44 3.11 -19.93 -1.09
N MET A 45 4.21 -19.75 -0.35
CA MET A 45 4.62 -18.44 0.13
C MET A 45 4.98 -17.51 -1.03
N LEU A 46 5.72 -17.99 -2.02
CA LEU A 46 6.05 -17.22 -3.22
C LEU A 46 4.79 -16.82 -3.99
N ASP A 47 3.81 -17.73 -4.11
CA ASP A 47 2.53 -17.44 -4.78
C ASP A 47 1.79 -16.30 -4.08
N VAL A 48 1.63 -16.39 -2.75
CA VAL A 48 0.99 -15.36 -1.92
C VAL A 48 1.74 -14.02 -2.05
N TYR A 49 3.07 -14.01 -2.02
CA TYR A 49 3.87 -12.78 -2.14
C TYR A 49 3.62 -12.06 -3.46
N THR A 50 3.52 -12.82 -4.55
CA THR A 50 3.39 -12.27 -5.91
C THR A 50 2.00 -11.73 -6.19
N SER A 51 1.03 -12.21 -5.42
CA SER A 51 -0.35 -11.74 -5.35
C SER A 51 -0.56 -10.61 -4.32
N HIS A 52 0.51 -9.92 -3.89
CA HIS A 52 0.47 -8.86 -2.85
C HIS A 52 -0.15 -9.31 -1.51
N GLY A 53 0.13 -10.55 -1.08
CA GLY A 53 -0.44 -11.09 0.14
C GLY A 53 -1.90 -11.52 0.01
N MET A 54 -2.45 -11.63 -1.20
CA MET A 54 -3.84 -12.06 -1.41
C MET A 54 -3.88 -13.56 -1.67
N PRO A 55 -4.50 -14.38 -0.78
CA PRO A 55 -4.54 -15.83 -0.93
C PRO A 55 -5.56 -16.26 -1.99
N VAL A 56 -6.45 -15.36 -2.38
CA VAL A 56 -7.50 -15.58 -3.38
C VAL A 56 -7.46 -14.44 -4.40
N SER A 57 -6.40 -14.39 -5.21
CA SER A 57 -6.30 -13.49 -6.35
C SER A 57 -6.88 -14.12 -7.62
N TYR A 58 -7.33 -13.30 -8.57
CA TYR A 58 -7.46 -13.75 -9.96
C TYR A 58 -6.08 -13.92 -10.60
N ALA A 59 -5.99 -14.76 -11.62
CA ALA A 59 -4.76 -14.97 -12.35
C ALA A 59 -4.43 -13.73 -13.21
N HIS A 60 -3.17 -13.30 -13.18
CA HIS A 60 -2.69 -12.24 -14.04
C HIS A 60 -1.18 -12.44 -14.30
N TRP A 61 -0.75 -12.29 -15.57
CA TRP A 61 0.63 -12.59 -15.95
C TRP A 61 1.67 -11.71 -15.24
N SER A 62 1.29 -10.49 -14.83
CA SER A 62 2.21 -9.60 -14.10
C SER A 62 2.59 -10.17 -12.73
N ALA A 63 1.68 -10.89 -12.06
CA ALA A 63 1.96 -11.63 -10.83
C ALA A 63 2.92 -12.79 -11.13
N GLY A 64 2.67 -13.57 -12.19
CA GLY A 64 3.57 -14.64 -12.62
C GLY A 64 4.98 -14.16 -12.98
N LYS A 65 5.10 -12.99 -13.62
CA LYS A 65 6.42 -12.37 -13.89
C LYS A 65 7.16 -12.02 -12.59
N ARG A 66 6.45 -11.49 -11.59
CA ARG A 66 7.01 -11.22 -10.26
C ARG A 66 7.41 -12.52 -9.58
N PHE A 67 6.60 -13.58 -9.70
CA PHE A 67 6.88 -14.90 -9.15
C PHE A 67 8.22 -15.43 -9.65
N VAL A 68 8.40 -15.47 -10.97
CA VAL A 68 9.66 -15.93 -11.57
C VAL A 68 10.84 -15.04 -11.11
N GLY A 69 10.62 -13.74 -10.93
CA GLY A 69 11.63 -12.82 -10.39
C GLY A 69 12.04 -13.17 -8.95
N HIS A 70 11.06 -13.31 -8.05
CA HIS A 70 11.28 -13.60 -6.64
C HIS A 70 11.83 -15.01 -6.42
N GLU A 71 11.32 -16.01 -7.13
CA GLU A 71 11.80 -17.39 -7.11
C GLU A 71 13.29 -17.45 -7.51
N ASN A 72 13.68 -16.74 -8.58
CA ASN A 72 15.07 -16.69 -9.01
C ASN A 72 15.98 -15.97 -8.01
N ALA A 73 15.52 -14.87 -7.39
CA ALA A 73 16.26 -14.17 -6.36
C ALA A 73 16.47 -15.06 -5.12
N TYR A 74 15.43 -15.80 -4.72
CA TYR A 74 15.47 -16.75 -3.62
C TYR A 74 16.42 -17.92 -3.89
N LYS A 75 16.28 -18.60 -5.04
CA LYS A 75 17.16 -19.72 -5.44
C LYS A 75 18.64 -19.33 -5.49
N ARG A 76 18.94 -18.05 -5.76
CA ARG A 76 20.31 -17.51 -5.81
C ARG A 76 20.82 -17.02 -4.45
N GLY A 77 20.04 -17.11 -3.39
CA GLY A 77 20.38 -16.58 -2.07
C GLY A 77 20.57 -15.06 -2.04
N LEU A 78 20.09 -14.35 -3.07
CA LEU A 78 20.17 -12.89 -3.20
C LEU A 78 19.09 -12.19 -2.36
N MET A 79 18.04 -12.93 -2.03
CA MET A 79 16.95 -12.53 -1.16
C MET A 79 16.77 -13.66 -0.13
N GLY A 80 16.91 -13.35 1.16
CA GLY A 80 16.30 -14.22 2.17
C GLY A 80 14.80 -14.17 1.97
N LEU A 81 14.09 -15.30 2.03
CA LEU A 81 12.62 -15.25 2.06
C LEU A 81 12.21 -14.29 3.18
N ALA A 82 11.25 -13.42 2.89
CA ALA A 82 10.50 -12.80 3.97
C ALA A 82 9.91 -13.97 4.76
N TYR A 83 10.32 -14.11 6.02
CA TYR A 83 9.98 -15.27 6.84
C TYR A 83 8.47 -15.40 7.10
N GLU A 84 7.71 -14.38 6.70
CA GLU A 84 6.30 -14.22 6.97
C GLU A 84 5.61 -13.47 5.83
N VAL A 85 4.32 -13.77 5.67
CA VAL A 85 3.39 -12.89 4.97
C VAL A 85 2.17 -12.73 5.85
N VAL A 86 1.83 -11.49 6.13
CA VAL A 86 0.66 -11.11 6.91
C VAL A 86 -0.39 -10.45 6.03
N ILE A 87 -1.64 -10.89 6.21
CA ILE A 87 -2.80 -10.31 5.54
C ILE A 87 -3.56 -9.46 6.54
N ASN A 88 -3.73 -8.17 6.22
CA ASN A 88 -4.61 -7.28 6.96
C ASN A 88 -6.08 -7.68 6.77
N SER A 89 -6.53 -8.71 7.46
CA SER A 89 -7.91 -9.18 7.49
C SER A 89 -8.37 -9.41 8.93
N SER A 90 -9.65 -9.67 9.15
CA SER A 90 -10.19 -10.10 10.44
C SER A 90 -10.97 -11.41 10.26
N PRO A 91 -10.38 -12.57 10.60
CA PRO A 91 -9.10 -12.75 11.31
C PRO A 91 -7.87 -12.36 10.49
N CYS A 92 -6.82 -11.89 11.16
CA CYS A 92 -5.54 -11.56 10.55
C CYS A 92 -4.82 -12.87 10.22
N ILE A 93 -4.45 -13.07 8.96
CA ILE A 93 -3.83 -14.31 8.51
C ILE A 93 -2.32 -14.12 8.53
N SER A 94 -1.60 -15.00 9.23
CA SER A 94 -0.14 -15.01 9.27
C SER A 94 0.38 -16.33 8.72
N TYR A 95 1.16 -16.26 7.66
CA TYR A 95 1.75 -17.42 7.02
C TYR A 95 3.13 -17.74 7.59
N LEU A 96 3.29 -18.98 8.04
CA LEU A 96 4.53 -19.54 8.56
C LEU A 96 5.06 -20.55 7.55
N MET A 97 6.36 -20.46 7.21
CA MET A 97 6.98 -21.49 6.37
C MET A 97 7.18 -22.77 7.14
N GLU A 98 6.93 -23.92 6.52
CA GLU A 98 7.20 -25.22 7.14
C GLU A 98 8.70 -25.47 7.38
N GLU A 99 9.56 -24.89 6.53
CA GLU A 99 11.00 -25.06 6.58
C GLU A 99 11.69 -24.20 7.67
N ASN A 100 10.93 -23.34 8.36
CA ASN A 100 11.44 -22.53 9.46
C ASN A 100 11.80 -23.41 10.68
N THR A 101 12.85 -23.04 11.40
CA THR A 101 13.18 -23.59 12.72
C THR A 101 12.15 -23.15 13.77
N ALA A 102 12.07 -23.84 14.91
CA ALA A 102 11.21 -23.45 16.03
C ALA A 102 11.42 -21.99 16.47
N THR A 103 12.68 -21.53 16.50
CA THR A 103 13.03 -20.14 16.80
C THR A 103 12.46 -19.19 15.75
N MET A 104 12.64 -19.51 14.46
CA MET A 104 12.12 -18.70 13.37
C MET A 104 10.59 -18.65 13.38
N GLN A 105 9.92 -19.76 13.71
CA GLN A 105 8.47 -19.76 13.89
C GLN A 105 8.04 -18.83 15.02
N ALA A 106 8.69 -18.90 16.19
CA ALA A 106 8.38 -18.02 17.32
C ALA A 106 8.62 -16.55 16.97
N LEU A 107 9.73 -16.24 16.28
CA LEU A 107 10.06 -14.89 15.81
C LEU A 107 9.01 -14.37 14.83
N VAL A 108 8.59 -15.19 13.87
CA VAL A 108 7.55 -14.84 12.89
C VAL A 108 6.20 -14.62 13.56
N ILE A 109 5.81 -15.45 14.53
CA ILE A 109 4.58 -15.25 15.30
C ILE A 109 4.63 -13.89 16.01
N ALA A 110 5.73 -13.56 16.69
CA ALA A 110 5.88 -12.28 17.37
C ALA A 110 5.85 -11.09 16.38
N HIS A 111 6.47 -11.25 15.21
CA HIS A 111 6.56 -10.21 14.18
C HIS A 111 5.23 -9.97 13.46
N ALA A 112 4.68 -11.03 12.85
CA ALA A 112 3.50 -10.98 11.99
C ALA A 112 2.20 -10.91 12.79
N ALA A 113 1.98 -11.90 13.66
CA ALA A 113 0.71 -12.10 14.35
C ALA A 113 0.47 -11.06 15.47
N PHE A 114 1.53 -10.43 15.97
CA PHE A 114 1.42 -9.38 16.99
C PHE A 114 1.91 -8.02 16.52
N GLY A 115 3.11 -7.93 15.93
CA GLY A 115 3.68 -6.67 15.46
C GLY A 115 2.87 -6.01 14.34
N HIS A 116 2.82 -6.64 13.16
CA HIS A 116 2.06 -6.11 12.02
C HIS A 116 0.56 -6.05 12.29
N ASN A 117 -0.01 -7.10 12.90
CA ASN A 117 -1.43 -7.13 13.23
C ASN A 117 -1.82 -5.94 14.15
N HIS A 118 -1.02 -5.65 15.18
CA HIS A 118 -1.23 -4.48 16.01
C HIS A 118 -1.18 -3.19 15.19
N PHE A 119 -0.16 -3.05 14.33
CA PHE A 119 -0.01 -1.87 13.51
C PHE A 119 -1.21 -1.64 12.56
N PHE A 120 -1.64 -2.68 11.84
CA PHE A 120 -2.80 -2.63 10.95
C PHE A 120 -4.09 -2.26 11.67
N ARG A 121 -4.31 -2.79 12.88
CA ARG A 121 -5.54 -2.55 13.64
C ARG A 121 -5.65 -1.12 14.16
N ASN A 122 -4.52 -0.50 14.53
CA ASN A 122 -4.53 0.73 15.31
C ASN A 122 -4.13 1.97 14.53
N ASN A 123 -3.32 1.85 13.48
CA ASN A 123 -2.93 3.01 12.67
C ASN A 123 -4.15 3.67 12.01
N ARG A 124 -4.23 4.99 12.17
CA ARG A 124 -5.36 5.81 11.72
C ARG A 124 -5.61 5.69 10.22
N LEU A 125 -4.56 5.66 9.39
CA LEU A 125 -4.73 5.56 7.93
C LEU A 125 -5.31 4.20 7.53
N PHE A 126 -4.88 3.10 8.16
CA PHE A 126 -5.51 1.79 7.91
C PHE A 126 -6.98 1.78 8.34
N ARG A 127 -7.31 2.34 9.50
CA ARG A 127 -8.69 2.43 10.00
C ARG A 127 -9.60 3.29 9.13
N GLU A 128 -9.05 4.34 8.52
CA GLU A 128 -9.78 5.25 7.65
C GLU A 128 -10.03 4.65 6.26
N TRP A 129 -9.08 3.90 5.69
CA TRP A 129 -9.10 3.47 4.29
C TRP A 129 -9.47 2.01 4.08
N THR A 130 -9.28 1.15 5.07
CA THR A 130 -9.47 -0.31 4.93
C THR A 130 -10.64 -0.83 5.75
N ASP A 131 -11.23 -1.93 5.29
CA ASP A 131 -12.12 -2.76 6.08
C ASP A 131 -11.61 -4.22 6.10
N PRO A 132 -10.85 -4.61 7.13
CA PRO A 132 -10.28 -5.96 7.25
C PRO A 132 -11.32 -7.08 7.33
N THR A 133 -12.58 -6.77 7.68
CA THR A 133 -13.65 -7.78 7.81
C THR A 133 -14.25 -8.20 6.47
N GLN A 134 -14.08 -7.39 5.42
CA GLN A 134 -14.75 -7.58 4.13
C GLN A 134 -13.78 -7.97 3.00
N ILE A 135 -12.48 -7.74 3.18
CA ILE A 135 -11.51 -7.91 2.09
C ILE A 135 -11.44 -9.34 1.55
N LEU A 136 -11.48 -10.36 2.41
CA LEU A 136 -11.38 -11.76 1.99
C LEU A 136 -12.56 -12.18 1.09
N ASP A 137 -13.78 -11.88 1.51
CA ASP A 137 -15.00 -12.14 0.73
C ASP A 137 -14.96 -11.38 -0.61
N TYR A 138 -14.44 -10.15 -0.60
CA TYR A 138 -14.33 -9.33 -1.79
C TYR A 138 -13.36 -9.92 -2.81
N LEU A 139 -12.21 -10.42 -2.36
CA LEU A 139 -11.20 -11.05 -3.21
C LEU A 139 -11.69 -12.38 -3.79
N GLU A 140 -12.42 -13.17 -3.01
CA GLU A 140 -13.07 -14.39 -3.50
C GLU A 140 -14.12 -14.07 -4.59
N PHE A 141 -14.94 -13.05 -4.37
CA PHE A 141 -15.86 -12.54 -5.40
C PHE A 141 -15.10 -12.11 -6.66
N ALA A 142 -14.03 -11.32 -6.53
CA ALA A 142 -13.26 -10.79 -7.64
C ALA A 142 -12.67 -11.93 -8.49
N ARG A 143 -12.04 -12.92 -7.85
CA ARG A 143 -11.53 -14.12 -8.50
C ARG A 143 -12.63 -14.85 -9.27
N ALA A 144 -13.73 -15.16 -8.61
CA ALA A 144 -14.84 -15.87 -9.23
C ALA A 144 -15.48 -15.08 -10.38
N TYR A 145 -15.53 -13.76 -10.28
CA TYR A 145 -16.06 -12.88 -11.33
C TYR A 145 -15.17 -12.89 -12.57
N VAL A 146 -13.85 -12.75 -12.40
CA VAL A 146 -12.89 -12.80 -13.50
C VAL A 146 -12.95 -14.15 -14.21
N SER A 147 -12.93 -15.27 -13.46
CA SER A 147 -13.02 -16.61 -14.08
C SER A 147 -14.29 -16.82 -14.90
N ARG A 148 -15.46 -16.37 -14.41
CA ARG A 148 -16.71 -16.42 -15.20
C ARG A 148 -16.66 -15.55 -16.45
N CYS A 149 -15.96 -14.41 -16.40
CA CYS A 149 -15.77 -13.57 -17.58
C CYS A 149 -14.85 -14.24 -18.60
N GLU A 150 -13.79 -14.92 -18.16
CA GLU A 150 -12.88 -15.68 -19.03
C GLU A 150 -13.61 -16.82 -19.75
N GLU A 151 -14.46 -17.56 -19.03
CA GLU A 151 -15.29 -18.62 -19.61
C GLU A 151 -16.28 -18.08 -20.65
N ARG A 152 -16.91 -16.93 -20.39
CA ARG A 152 -17.98 -16.38 -21.22
C ARG A 152 -17.48 -15.55 -22.41
N TYR A 153 -16.45 -14.73 -22.21
CA TYR A 153 -15.97 -13.75 -23.18
C TYR A 153 -14.59 -14.10 -23.76
N GLY A 154 -13.93 -15.11 -23.21
CA GLY A 154 -12.60 -15.57 -23.62
C GLY A 154 -11.47 -14.82 -22.89
N VAL A 155 -10.42 -15.57 -22.57
CA VAL A 155 -9.24 -15.09 -21.80
C VAL A 155 -8.66 -13.80 -22.40
N ARG A 156 -8.39 -13.77 -23.72
CA ARG A 156 -7.78 -12.59 -24.37
C ARG A 156 -8.60 -11.30 -24.24
N ALA A 157 -9.93 -11.41 -24.18
CA ALA A 157 -10.79 -10.24 -24.04
C ALA A 157 -10.71 -9.68 -22.62
N VAL A 158 -10.68 -10.57 -21.63
CA VAL A 158 -10.54 -10.24 -20.20
C VAL A 158 -9.15 -9.69 -19.90
N GLU A 159 -8.10 -10.34 -20.37
CA GLU A 159 -6.71 -9.90 -20.21
C GLU A 159 -6.50 -8.48 -20.74
N ARG A 160 -7.05 -8.14 -21.91
CA ARG A 160 -6.94 -6.78 -22.46
C ARG A 160 -7.46 -5.71 -21.52
N VAL A 161 -8.57 -5.98 -20.82
CA VAL A 161 -9.18 -5.04 -19.87
C VAL A 161 -8.41 -5.01 -18.56
N LEU A 162 -8.01 -6.18 -18.05
CA LEU A 162 -7.20 -6.30 -16.84
C LEU A 162 -5.83 -5.62 -16.99
N ASP A 163 -5.13 -5.86 -18.09
CA ASP A 163 -3.84 -5.23 -18.40
C ASP A 163 -3.95 -3.71 -18.36
N ALA A 164 -4.98 -3.17 -19.02
CA ALA A 164 -5.19 -1.73 -19.09
C ALA A 164 -5.59 -1.15 -17.73
N ALA A 165 -6.43 -1.86 -16.96
CA ALA A 165 -6.81 -1.43 -15.63
C ALA A 165 -5.63 -1.47 -14.64
N HIS A 166 -4.80 -2.52 -14.69
CA HIS A 166 -3.60 -2.64 -13.86
C HIS A 166 -2.53 -1.61 -14.19
N ALA A 167 -2.34 -1.28 -15.47
CA ALA A 167 -1.46 -0.19 -15.89
C ALA A 167 -1.87 1.16 -15.29
N LEU A 168 -3.18 1.35 -15.05
CA LEU A 168 -3.76 2.56 -14.48
C LEU A 168 -4.06 2.47 -12.98
N GLN A 169 -3.73 1.36 -12.30
CA GLN A 169 -4.19 1.11 -10.92
C GLN A 169 -3.76 2.21 -9.94
N GLY A 170 -2.58 2.82 -10.15
CA GLY A 170 -2.09 3.91 -9.31
C GLY A 170 -2.95 5.18 -9.37
N GLN A 171 -3.69 5.36 -10.46
CA GLN A 171 -4.65 6.45 -10.68
C GLN A 171 -6.10 6.01 -10.42
N GLY A 172 -6.28 4.89 -9.70
CA GLY A 172 -7.57 4.36 -9.27
C GLY A 172 -8.00 4.80 -7.86
N VAL A 173 -7.36 5.83 -7.30
CA VAL A 173 -7.48 6.21 -5.87
C VAL A 173 -7.91 7.66 -5.74
N ASN A 174 -8.89 7.94 -4.87
CA ASN A 174 -9.27 9.32 -4.54
C ASN A 174 -8.39 9.86 -3.42
N ARG A 175 -7.39 10.69 -3.71
CA ARG A 175 -6.45 11.24 -2.72
C ARG A 175 -6.98 12.53 -2.08
N HIS A 176 -7.72 13.35 -2.84
CA HIS A 176 -8.18 14.69 -2.44
C HIS A 176 -9.60 14.72 -1.86
N SER A 177 -10.46 13.75 -2.18
CA SER A 177 -11.85 13.71 -1.68
C SER A 177 -11.99 13.29 -0.19
N GLY A 178 -10.87 13.09 0.50
CA GLY A 178 -10.81 12.52 1.85
C GLY A 178 -11.08 11.01 1.88
N SER A 179 -10.65 10.36 2.97
CA SER A 179 -10.90 8.93 3.15
C SER A 179 -12.38 8.68 3.39
N LYS A 180 -13.04 8.02 2.45
CA LYS A 180 -14.33 7.35 2.70
C LYS A 180 -14.03 5.88 2.91
N ARG A 181 -14.28 5.39 4.13
CA ARG A 181 -14.20 3.95 4.42
C ARG A 181 -15.01 3.19 3.37
N LEU A 182 -14.32 2.34 2.60
CA LEU A 182 -14.93 1.56 1.53
C LEU A 182 -15.81 0.47 2.15
N ASP A 183 -17.12 0.61 2.01
CA ASP A 183 -18.05 -0.48 2.26
C ASP A 183 -18.15 -1.34 0.99
N LEU A 184 -17.26 -2.34 0.91
CA LEU A 184 -17.13 -3.22 -0.25
C LEU A 184 -18.44 -3.98 -0.52
N ARG A 185 -19.14 -4.44 0.52
CA ARG A 185 -20.44 -5.13 0.40
C ARG A 185 -21.54 -4.20 -0.09
N ALA A 186 -21.66 -3.00 0.50
CA ALA A 186 -22.69 -2.07 0.05
C ALA A 186 -22.42 -1.56 -1.38
N GLU A 187 -21.16 -1.40 -1.79
CA GLU A 187 -20.81 -1.03 -3.17
C GLU A 187 -21.19 -2.16 -4.15
N GLN A 188 -20.92 -3.41 -3.80
CA GLN A 188 -21.38 -4.56 -4.59
C GLN A 188 -22.92 -4.61 -4.69
N GLN A 189 -23.64 -4.38 -3.59
CA GLN A 189 -25.10 -4.40 -3.59
C GLN A 189 -25.68 -3.26 -4.43
N ARG A 190 -25.19 -2.02 -4.27
CA ARG A 190 -25.60 -0.86 -5.08
C ARG A 190 -25.46 -1.12 -6.57
N ASP A 191 -24.41 -1.83 -6.97
CA ASP A 191 -24.22 -2.14 -8.37
C ASP A 191 -25.11 -3.25 -8.89
N ARG A 192 -25.37 -4.28 -8.09
CA ARG A 192 -26.38 -5.30 -8.42
C ARG A 192 -27.74 -4.64 -8.61
N ASP A 193 -28.12 -3.75 -7.69
CA ASP A 193 -29.37 -3.01 -7.78
C ASP A 193 -29.41 -2.11 -9.02
N ARG A 194 -28.29 -1.47 -9.38
CA ARG A 194 -28.19 -0.64 -10.61
C ARG A 194 -28.36 -1.50 -11.87
N ARG A 195 -27.70 -2.66 -11.94
CA ARG A 195 -27.84 -3.60 -13.06
C ARG A 195 -29.26 -4.14 -13.17
N ASP A 196 -29.84 -4.56 -12.05
CA ASP A 196 -31.22 -5.05 -12.01
C ASP A 196 -32.20 -3.96 -12.45
N HIS A 197 -31.93 -2.69 -12.11
CA HIS A 197 -32.73 -1.55 -12.57
C HIS A 197 -32.56 -1.28 -14.07
N GLU A 198 -31.34 -1.31 -14.59
CA GLU A 198 -31.04 -1.18 -16.03
C GLU A 198 -31.72 -2.31 -16.83
N ASP A 199 -31.61 -3.56 -16.35
CA ASP A 199 -32.23 -4.74 -16.96
C ASP A 199 -33.77 -4.65 -16.92
N ARG A 200 -34.37 -4.19 -15.82
CA ARG A 200 -35.83 -3.97 -15.70
C ARG A 200 -36.32 -2.86 -16.61
N THR A 201 -35.62 -1.74 -16.67
CA THR A 201 -35.99 -0.59 -17.50
C THR A 201 -35.87 -0.93 -18.99
N TYR A 202 -34.83 -1.69 -19.36
CA TYR A 202 -34.71 -2.27 -20.69
C TYR A 202 -35.89 -3.22 -20.98
N ASN A 203 -36.25 -4.11 -20.04
CA ASN A 203 -37.37 -5.03 -20.22
C ASN A 203 -38.72 -4.29 -20.37
N ASP A 204 -39.00 -3.23 -19.62
CA ASP A 204 -40.26 -2.46 -19.71
C ASP A 204 -40.40 -1.65 -21.02
N LEU A 205 -39.28 -1.13 -21.57
CA LEU A 205 -39.24 -0.52 -22.91
C LEU A 205 -39.59 -1.52 -24.03
N TRP A 206 -39.31 -2.81 -23.83
CA TRP A 206 -39.67 -3.89 -24.76
C TRP A 206 -41.01 -4.55 -24.43
N ARG A 207 -41.53 -4.37 -23.21
CA ARG A 207 -42.82 -4.91 -22.75
C ARG A 207 -44.00 -4.00 -23.09
N THR A 208 -43.74 -2.71 -23.30
CA THR A 208 -44.73 -1.75 -23.79
C THR A 208 -44.48 -1.41 -25.25
N LEU A 209 -44.85 -2.34 -26.15
CA LEU A 209 -45.32 -1.99 -27.48
C LEU A 209 -46.84 -1.78 -27.38
N PRO A 210 -47.36 -0.53 -27.33
CA PRO A 210 -48.73 -0.29 -27.73
C PRO A 210 -48.80 -0.51 -29.24
N GLY A 211 -49.76 -1.33 -29.68
CA GLY A 211 -50.16 -1.36 -31.08
C GLY A 211 -50.39 0.07 -31.57
N ALA A 212 -49.85 0.35 -32.76
CA ALA A 212 -49.93 1.64 -33.39
C ALA A 212 -51.38 2.14 -33.47
N GLU A 213 -51.65 3.31 -32.89
CA GLU A 213 -52.65 4.25 -33.36
C GLU A 213 -52.35 5.66 -32.82
N GLY A 214 -52.42 6.65 -33.71
CA GLY A 214 -51.80 7.96 -33.56
C GLY A 214 -52.50 8.94 -32.62
N GLY A 215 -51.74 9.95 -32.21
CA GLY A 215 -52.24 11.14 -31.54
C GLY A 215 -51.11 12.16 -31.39
N ALA A 216 -51.21 13.26 -32.13
CA ALA A 216 -50.32 14.41 -32.01
C ALA A 216 -50.37 15.01 -30.59
N GLY A 217 -49.21 15.33 -30.03
CA GLY A 217 -49.08 15.97 -28.71
C GLY A 217 -47.72 16.65 -28.57
N GLU A 218 -47.72 17.96 -28.86
CA GLU A 218 -46.85 19.05 -28.41
C GLU A 218 -45.44 18.71 -27.90
N GLY A 219 -44.45 19.07 -28.72
CA GLY A 219 -43.05 19.08 -28.35
C GLY A 219 -42.72 20.23 -27.38
N THR A 220 -42.51 19.89 -26.12
CA THR A 220 -41.78 20.77 -25.19
C THR A 220 -40.28 20.55 -25.42
N GLN A 221 -39.70 21.36 -26.30
CA GLN A 221 -38.25 21.49 -26.40
C GLN A 221 -37.72 22.12 -25.11
N VAL A 222 -37.24 21.28 -24.19
CA VAL A 222 -36.35 21.76 -23.12
C VAL A 222 -34.99 21.96 -23.77
N ALA A 223 -34.70 23.21 -24.12
CA ALA A 223 -33.38 23.65 -24.52
C ALA A 223 -32.42 23.43 -23.34
N VAL A 224 -31.50 22.48 -23.49
CA VAL A 224 -30.34 22.36 -22.60
C VAL A 224 -29.20 23.10 -23.31
N GLU A 225 -28.92 24.31 -22.83
CA GLU A 225 -27.68 25.03 -23.18
C GLU A 225 -26.46 24.30 -22.61
N PRO A 226 -25.26 24.47 -23.21
CA PRO A 226 -24.12 23.59 -22.98
C PRO A 226 -23.29 24.05 -21.77
N GLU A 227 -23.42 23.36 -20.64
CA GLU A 227 -22.45 23.44 -19.54
C GLU A 227 -21.35 22.39 -19.75
N LEU A 228 -20.24 22.81 -20.34
CA LEU A 228 -19.00 22.03 -20.37
C LEU A 228 -18.41 21.93 -18.95
N GLY A 229 -18.27 20.70 -18.43
CA GLY A 229 -17.40 20.36 -17.29
C GLY A 229 -18.08 20.11 -15.94
N THR A 230 -19.10 20.90 -15.57
CA THR A 230 -19.70 20.88 -14.21
C THR A 230 -20.58 19.66 -13.94
N GLY A 231 -21.24 19.10 -14.96
CA GLY A 231 -22.11 17.92 -14.80
C GLY A 231 -21.37 16.57 -14.66
N LEU A 232 -20.07 16.53 -14.98
CA LEU A 232 -19.23 15.31 -14.99
C LEU A 232 -18.30 15.19 -13.78
N GLY A 233 -18.33 16.15 -12.86
CA GLY A 233 -17.47 16.13 -11.66
C GLY A 233 -15.99 16.38 -11.95
N LEU A 234 -15.67 17.15 -13.00
CA LEU A 234 -14.28 17.48 -13.36
C LEU A 234 -13.74 18.69 -12.56
N PRO A 235 -12.44 18.73 -12.23
CA PRO A 235 -11.42 17.72 -12.53
C PRO A 235 -11.57 16.46 -11.67
N GLU A 236 -11.22 15.30 -12.24
CA GLU A 236 -11.31 13.99 -11.58
C GLU A 236 -9.94 13.30 -11.58
N GLU A 237 -9.41 13.00 -10.39
CA GLU A 237 -8.13 12.31 -10.21
C GLU A 237 -8.25 10.79 -10.36
N ASN A 238 -9.42 10.21 -10.03
CA ASN A 238 -9.62 8.78 -10.12
C ASN A 238 -10.04 8.40 -11.54
N ILE A 239 -9.04 8.24 -12.38
CA ILE A 239 -9.19 7.89 -13.79
C ILE A 239 -10.02 6.60 -13.93
N LEU A 240 -9.74 5.57 -13.12
CA LEU A 240 -10.51 4.31 -13.19
C LEU A 240 -11.98 4.50 -12.81
N TYR A 241 -12.29 5.35 -11.82
CA TYR A 241 -13.66 5.69 -11.45
C TYR A 241 -14.37 6.41 -12.60
N PHE A 242 -13.71 7.41 -13.19
CA PHE A 242 -14.28 8.14 -14.31
C PHE A 242 -14.59 7.21 -15.49
N LEU A 243 -13.66 6.31 -15.85
CA LEU A 243 -13.87 5.33 -16.90
C LEU A 243 -15.03 4.37 -16.56
N GLU A 244 -15.06 3.86 -15.33
CA GLU A 244 -16.13 2.96 -14.86
C GLU A 244 -17.51 3.59 -15.07
N LYS A 245 -17.67 4.90 -14.79
CA LYS A 245 -18.97 5.59 -14.86
C LYS A 245 -19.28 6.17 -16.25
N HIS A 246 -18.30 6.71 -16.94
CA HIS A 246 -18.54 7.56 -18.12
C HIS A 246 -17.98 6.99 -19.43
N ALA A 247 -17.18 5.93 -19.41
CA ALA A 247 -16.62 5.38 -20.65
C ALA A 247 -17.74 4.91 -21.60
N PRO A 248 -17.77 5.39 -22.85
CA PRO A 248 -18.90 5.16 -23.75
C PRO A 248 -18.96 3.74 -24.33
N LYS A 249 -17.82 3.06 -24.46
CA LYS A 249 -17.72 1.74 -25.15
C LYS A 249 -17.63 0.55 -24.20
N LEU A 250 -17.47 0.77 -22.89
CA LEU A 250 -17.31 -0.33 -21.95
C LEU A 250 -18.62 -1.09 -21.74
N ALA A 251 -18.55 -2.40 -21.95
CA ALA A 251 -19.63 -3.32 -21.59
C ALA A 251 -19.77 -3.43 -20.06
N PRO A 252 -20.94 -3.85 -19.54
CA PRO A 252 -21.15 -3.98 -18.10
C PRO A 252 -20.11 -4.84 -17.38
N TRP A 253 -19.61 -5.90 -18.02
CA TRP A 253 -18.61 -6.77 -17.43
C TRP A 253 -17.21 -6.15 -17.38
N GLU A 254 -16.85 -5.33 -18.38
CA GLU A 254 -15.56 -4.63 -18.41
C GLU A 254 -15.52 -3.55 -17.30
N ARG A 255 -16.65 -2.88 -17.05
CA ARG A 255 -16.77 -1.92 -15.95
C ARG A 255 -16.56 -2.57 -14.58
N GLU A 256 -17.06 -3.78 -14.39
CA GLU A 256 -16.87 -4.50 -13.13
C GLU A 256 -15.40 -4.89 -12.91
N ILE A 257 -14.70 -5.30 -13.96
CA ILE A 257 -13.25 -5.57 -13.89
C ILE A 257 -12.49 -4.30 -13.49
N ILE A 258 -12.80 -3.16 -14.12
CA ILE A 258 -12.19 -1.88 -13.75
C ILE A 258 -12.48 -1.55 -12.28
N ARG A 259 -13.71 -1.77 -11.82
CA ARG A 259 -14.07 -1.55 -10.42
C ARG A 259 -13.28 -2.47 -9.48
N ILE A 260 -13.14 -3.75 -9.83
CA ILE A 260 -12.35 -4.70 -9.05
C ILE A 260 -10.93 -4.17 -8.85
N VAL A 261 -10.25 -3.82 -9.94
CA VAL A 261 -8.89 -3.26 -9.88
C VAL A 261 -8.86 -1.96 -9.07
N ARG A 262 -9.85 -1.07 -9.27
CA ARG A 262 -9.96 0.21 -8.55
C ARG A 262 -10.11 0.04 -7.04
N LEU A 263 -11.06 -0.79 -6.60
CA LEU A 263 -11.34 -1.02 -5.18
C LEU A 263 -10.16 -1.74 -4.51
N THR A 264 -9.54 -2.70 -5.20
CA THR A 264 -8.31 -3.34 -4.73
C THR A 264 -7.18 -2.31 -4.58
N ALA A 265 -6.92 -1.49 -5.61
CA ALA A 265 -5.87 -0.46 -5.54
C ALA A 265 -6.10 0.54 -4.41
N GLN A 266 -7.36 0.96 -4.20
CA GLN A 266 -7.72 1.88 -3.12
C GLN A 266 -7.56 1.25 -1.74
N TYR A 267 -7.90 -0.04 -1.57
CA TYR A 267 -7.69 -0.77 -0.32
C TYR A 267 -6.21 -0.83 0.08
N PHE A 268 -5.33 -1.06 -0.89
CA PHE A 268 -3.88 -1.20 -0.65
C PHE A 268 -3.11 0.12 -0.66
N TYR A 269 -3.77 1.25 -0.95
CA TYR A 269 -3.16 2.59 -0.99
C TYR A 269 -2.41 3.01 0.29
N PRO A 270 -2.86 2.67 1.51
CA PRO A 270 -2.13 3.01 2.74
C PRO A 270 -0.77 2.32 2.90
N GLN A 271 -0.62 1.08 2.41
CA GLN A 271 0.56 0.25 2.69
C GLN A 271 1.91 0.88 2.32
N PRO A 272 2.12 1.43 1.11
CA PRO A 272 3.40 2.05 0.77
C PRO A 272 3.74 3.30 1.59
N GLN A 273 2.74 3.96 2.19
CA GLN A 273 2.92 5.19 2.98
C GLN A 273 3.27 4.92 4.45
N LEU A 274 3.21 3.66 4.86
CA LEU A 274 3.39 3.21 6.24
C LEU A 274 4.44 2.10 6.35
N LYS A 275 5.22 1.88 5.29
CA LYS A 275 6.14 0.76 5.21
C LYS A 275 7.23 0.87 6.28
N LEU A 276 7.85 2.04 6.44
CA LEU A 276 8.87 2.27 7.47
C LEU A 276 8.30 1.97 8.86
N MET A 277 7.14 2.53 9.18
CA MET A 277 6.54 2.37 10.50
C MET A 277 6.06 0.95 10.77
N ASN A 278 5.45 0.31 9.77
CA ASN A 278 4.94 -1.05 9.87
C ASN A 278 6.07 -2.05 10.12
N GLU A 279 7.13 -2.00 9.31
CA GLU A 279 8.31 -2.86 9.50
C GLU A 279 9.02 -2.54 10.82
N GLY A 280 9.20 -1.25 11.15
CA GLY A 280 9.82 -0.85 12.40
C GLY A 280 9.04 -1.29 13.64
N CYS A 281 7.70 -1.24 13.60
CA CYS A 281 6.83 -1.72 14.68
C CYS A 281 6.99 -3.22 14.88
N ALA A 282 6.86 -4.00 13.81
CA ALA A 282 6.99 -5.44 13.88
C ALA A 282 8.41 -5.88 14.30
N THR A 283 9.45 -5.20 13.83
CA THR A 283 10.84 -5.45 14.23
C THR A 283 11.16 -5.00 15.66
N TRP A 284 10.45 -4.02 16.20
CA TRP A 284 10.63 -3.67 17.61
C TRP A 284 9.91 -4.67 18.53
N VAL A 285 8.68 -5.04 18.17
CA VAL A 285 7.85 -5.98 18.92
C VAL A 285 8.51 -7.36 19.00
N HIS A 286 8.98 -7.93 17.88
CA HIS A 286 9.58 -9.26 17.93
C HIS A 286 10.91 -9.30 18.70
N ASP A 287 11.74 -8.25 18.66
CA ASP A 287 13.02 -8.18 19.38
C ASP A 287 12.74 -8.08 20.88
N PHE A 288 11.77 -7.26 21.29
CA PHE A 288 11.32 -7.19 22.67
C PHE A 288 10.80 -8.54 23.18
N ILE A 289 9.91 -9.18 22.42
CA ILE A 289 9.28 -10.43 22.82
C ILE A 289 10.33 -11.55 22.91
N MET A 290 11.21 -11.68 21.92
CA MET A 290 12.25 -12.72 21.94
C MET A 290 13.21 -12.54 23.12
N ARG A 291 13.62 -11.30 23.43
CA ARG A 291 14.39 -10.99 24.65
C ARG A 291 13.64 -11.37 25.92
N ARG A 292 12.35 -11.03 26.02
CA ARG A 292 11.54 -11.40 27.20
C ARG A 292 11.32 -12.90 27.35
N LEU A 293 11.16 -13.64 26.26
CA LEU A 293 11.13 -15.10 26.30
C LEU A 293 12.44 -15.67 26.86
N HIS A 294 13.58 -15.13 26.43
CA HIS A 294 14.90 -15.53 26.93
C HIS A 294 15.10 -15.21 28.40
N GLU A 295 14.81 -13.98 28.81
CA GLU A 295 14.92 -13.53 30.21
C GLU A 295 14.00 -14.31 31.17
N LYS A 296 12.87 -14.84 30.68
CA LYS A 296 11.97 -15.72 31.46
C LYS A 296 12.42 -17.19 31.47
N GLY A 297 13.52 -17.54 30.79
CA GLY A 297 13.98 -18.93 30.64
C GLY A 297 13.06 -19.81 29.79
N LEU A 298 12.25 -19.19 28.92
CA LEU A 298 11.35 -19.90 28.02
C LEU A 298 12.05 -20.36 26.73
N ILE A 299 13.09 -19.65 26.30
CA ILE A 299 14.01 -20.04 25.21
C ILE A 299 15.46 -20.00 25.72
N ASP A 300 16.37 -20.72 25.06
CA ASP A 300 17.78 -20.79 25.46
C ASP A 300 18.66 -19.79 24.69
N ASP A 301 19.95 -19.76 25.05
CA ASP A 301 20.94 -18.90 24.41
C ASP A 301 21.09 -19.22 22.91
N SER A 302 20.91 -20.48 22.50
CA SER A 302 21.01 -20.88 21.09
C SER A 302 19.89 -20.26 20.27
N ALA A 303 18.64 -20.35 20.76
CA ALA A 303 17.49 -19.71 20.15
C ALA A 303 17.63 -18.18 20.14
N MET A 304 18.15 -17.58 21.22
CA MET A 304 18.37 -16.14 21.27
C MET A 304 19.43 -15.67 20.25
N LEU A 305 20.53 -16.41 20.09
CA LEU A 305 21.55 -16.12 19.08
C LEU A 305 21.00 -16.24 17.65
N GLU A 306 20.17 -17.24 17.39
CA GLU A 306 19.49 -17.39 16.08
C GLU A 306 18.54 -16.21 15.82
N ALA A 307 17.77 -15.78 16.83
CA ALA A 307 16.90 -14.61 16.72
C ALA A 307 17.71 -13.34 16.41
N ILE A 308 18.81 -13.09 17.13
CA ILE A 308 19.71 -11.95 16.88
C ILE A 308 20.27 -12.00 15.47
N HIS A 309 20.73 -13.17 15.02
CA HIS A 309 21.27 -13.34 13.67
C HIS A 309 20.21 -13.02 12.60
N SER A 310 19.00 -13.56 12.75
CA SER A 310 17.88 -13.31 11.85
C SER A 310 17.50 -11.83 11.79
N THR A 311 17.29 -11.21 12.96
CA THR A 311 16.97 -9.78 13.05
C THR A 311 18.07 -8.92 12.44
N THR A 312 19.35 -9.22 12.73
CA THR A 312 20.51 -8.48 12.18
C THR A 312 20.54 -8.50 10.65
N ASN A 313 20.24 -9.66 10.05
CA ASN A 313 20.21 -9.80 8.59
C ASN A 313 19.15 -8.90 7.95
N VAL A 314 17.98 -8.76 8.58
CA VAL A 314 16.87 -7.95 8.07
C VAL A 314 17.11 -6.46 8.29
N ILE A 315 17.67 -6.05 9.43
CA ILE A 315 17.94 -4.63 9.75
C ILE A 315 19.26 -4.11 9.16
N THR A 316 19.98 -4.91 8.37
CA THR A 316 21.23 -4.46 7.77
C THR A 316 20.96 -3.40 6.70
N GLN A 317 21.46 -2.18 6.92
CA GLN A 317 21.50 -1.12 5.90
C GLN A 317 22.76 -1.30 5.05
N ARG A 318 22.59 -1.83 3.83
CA ARG A 318 23.71 -1.93 2.87
C ARG A 318 24.04 -0.56 2.29
N GLY A 319 25.34 -0.29 2.13
CA GLY A 319 25.82 0.90 1.44
C GLY A 319 25.68 0.79 -0.09
N PHE A 320 25.83 1.90 -0.80
CA PHE A 320 25.75 1.96 -2.26
C PHE A 320 26.67 0.92 -2.94
N ASP A 321 27.94 0.86 -2.56
CA ASP A 321 28.94 -0.08 -3.12
C ASP A 321 28.62 -1.56 -2.84
N GLN A 322 27.71 -1.83 -1.89
CA GLN A 322 27.27 -3.18 -1.52
C GLN A 322 25.95 -3.57 -2.20
N GLY A 323 25.54 -2.82 -3.23
CA GLY A 323 24.25 -3.01 -3.90
C GLY A 323 23.07 -2.50 -3.09
N GLY A 324 23.30 -1.66 -2.08
CA GLY A 324 22.24 -0.91 -1.41
C GLY A 324 21.61 0.08 -2.39
N GLY A 325 20.28 0.09 -2.46
CA GLY A 325 19.54 1.04 -3.28
C GLY A 325 19.61 2.48 -2.73
N PRO A 326 19.02 3.45 -3.44
CA PRO A 326 18.98 4.85 -3.00
C PRO A 326 18.13 5.09 -1.75
N ASN A 327 17.31 4.10 -1.37
CA ASN A 327 16.35 4.22 -0.28
C ASN A 327 16.88 3.56 1.00
N PHE A 328 16.40 4.04 2.14
CA PHE A 328 16.63 3.39 3.43
C PHE A 328 15.93 2.03 3.47
N ASN A 329 16.60 1.05 4.08
CA ASN A 329 15.99 -0.19 4.49
C ASN A 329 14.94 0.14 5.57
N PRO A 330 13.64 -0.13 5.33
CA PRO A 330 12.57 0.26 6.24
C PRO A 330 12.70 -0.42 7.61
N TYR A 331 13.18 -1.67 7.64
CA TYR A 331 13.46 -2.39 8.88
C TYR A 331 14.58 -1.73 9.69
N ALA A 332 15.65 -1.32 9.01
CA ALA A 332 16.82 -0.72 9.66
C ALA A 332 16.49 0.62 10.32
N LEU A 333 15.97 1.56 9.53
CA LEU A 333 15.65 2.91 10.02
C LEU A 333 14.44 2.88 10.96
N GLY A 334 13.41 2.10 10.63
CA GLY A 334 12.25 1.90 11.48
C GLY A 334 12.68 1.39 12.86
N PHE A 335 13.31 0.21 12.94
CA PHE A 335 13.73 -0.36 14.22
C PHE A 335 14.59 0.61 15.05
N ALA A 336 15.58 1.26 14.42
CA ALA A 336 16.43 2.23 15.10
C ALA A 336 15.63 3.41 15.71
N MET A 337 14.63 3.92 14.99
CA MET A 337 13.76 4.97 15.50
C MET A 337 12.90 4.47 16.67
N MET A 338 12.26 3.30 16.58
CA MET A 338 11.45 2.75 17.67
C MET A 338 12.29 2.47 18.92
N SER A 339 13.49 1.90 18.76
CA SER A 339 14.43 1.66 19.86
C SER A 339 14.87 2.97 20.50
N ASP A 340 15.13 4.02 19.71
CA ASP A 340 15.54 5.30 20.25
C ASP A 340 14.39 6.05 20.94
N ILE A 341 13.15 5.96 20.44
CA ILE A 341 11.96 6.48 21.13
C ILE A 341 11.83 5.82 22.50
N ALA A 342 11.95 4.49 22.58
CA ALA A 342 11.87 3.75 23.84
C ALA A 342 12.99 4.16 24.82
N ARG A 343 14.22 4.34 24.31
CA ARG A 343 15.35 4.86 25.10
C ARG A 343 15.06 6.28 25.60
N ILE A 344 14.64 7.20 24.74
CA ILE A 344 14.37 8.59 25.11
C ILE A 344 13.27 8.68 26.17
N ALA A 345 12.24 7.84 26.10
CA ALA A 345 11.19 7.76 27.11
C ALA A 345 11.72 7.35 28.49
N THR A 346 12.81 6.60 28.58
CA THR A 346 13.31 5.97 29.82
C THR A 346 14.61 6.59 30.33
N ASP A 347 15.61 6.78 29.47
CA ASP A 347 16.94 7.31 29.76
C ASP A 347 17.34 8.39 28.72
N PRO A 348 16.73 9.60 28.79
CA PRO A 348 17.03 10.68 27.87
C PRO A 348 18.31 11.44 28.25
N THR A 349 19.07 11.83 27.22
CA THR A 349 20.15 12.81 27.32
C THR A 349 19.62 14.25 27.28
N ASP A 350 20.46 15.24 27.56
CA ASP A 350 20.08 16.66 27.46
C ASP A 350 19.68 17.07 26.03
N GLU A 351 20.31 16.47 25.01
CA GLU A 351 19.93 16.68 23.60
C GLU A 351 18.53 16.12 23.33
N ASP A 352 18.21 14.94 23.86
CA ASP A 352 16.88 14.33 23.72
C ASP A 352 15.80 15.19 24.39
N ARG A 353 16.10 15.78 25.56
CA ARG A 353 15.18 16.68 26.26
C ARG A 353 14.91 17.97 25.48
N ALA A 354 15.91 18.46 24.75
CA ALA A 354 15.75 19.63 23.89
C ALA A 354 14.93 19.33 22.63
N TRP A 355 15.14 18.17 22.01
CA TRP A 355 14.47 17.76 20.77
C TRP A 355 13.06 17.20 20.99
N PHE A 356 12.84 16.51 22.11
CA PHE A 356 11.61 15.78 22.42
C PHE A 356 11.05 16.11 23.81
N PRO A 357 10.80 17.40 24.12
CA PRO A 357 10.39 17.82 25.47
C PRO A 357 9.07 17.19 25.94
N HIS A 358 8.25 16.72 25.00
CA HIS A 358 6.92 16.16 25.29
C HIS A 358 6.95 14.72 25.83
N PHE A 359 8.02 13.95 25.59
CA PHE A 359 8.08 12.55 26.03
C PHE A 359 9.43 12.11 26.60
N ALA A 360 10.49 12.91 26.47
CA ALA A 360 11.81 12.59 27.03
C ALA A 360 11.74 12.39 28.55
N GLY A 361 11.95 11.15 28.99
CA GLY A 361 11.93 10.76 30.40
C GLY A 361 10.52 10.66 31.01
N ASN A 362 9.48 10.41 30.20
CA ASN A 362 8.12 10.20 30.71
C ASN A 362 7.93 8.85 31.43
N GLY A 363 8.87 7.92 31.29
CA GLY A 363 8.81 6.58 31.89
C GLY A 363 7.82 5.62 31.23
N ASP A 364 7.22 5.96 30.09
CA ASP A 364 6.26 5.13 29.36
C ASP A 364 6.65 4.95 27.87
N PRO A 365 7.66 4.10 27.58
CA PRO A 365 8.11 3.85 26.22
C PRO A 365 7.00 3.22 25.36
N VAL A 366 6.24 2.28 25.91
CA VAL A 366 5.17 1.56 25.20
C VAL A 366 4.03 2.51 24.83
N GLY A 367 3.57 3.35 25.76
CA GLY A 367 2.53 4.35 25.47
C GLY A 367 2.95 5.37 24.41
N THR A 368 4.23 5.78 24.44
CA THR A 368 4.81 6.70 23.44
C THR A 368 4.82 6.06 22.05
N LEU A 369 5.23 4.79 21.97
CA LEU A 369 5.22 4.03 20.72
C LEU A 369 3.81 3.78 20.20
N HIS A 370 2.84 3.44 21.05
CA HIS A 370 1.44 3.27 20.65
C HIS A 370 0.86 4.53 20.02
N HIS A 371 1.12 5.69 20.62
CA HIS A 371 0.71 6.96 20.05
C HIS A 371 1.38 7.20 18.69
N ALA A 372 2.69 6.94 18.59
CA ALA A 372 3.42 7.09 17.33
C ALA A 372 2.86 6.18 16.22
N TRP A 373 2.59 4.90 16.52
CA TRP A 373 2.05 3.92 15.59
C TRP A 373 0.60 4.23 15.18
N ALA A 374 -0.20 4.80 16.08
CA ALA A 374 -1.60 5.12 15.81
C ALA A 374 -1.77 6.36 14.93
N GLU A 375 -1.04 7.44 15.18
CA GLU A 375 -1.45 8.77 14.67
C GLU A 375 -0.72 9.23 13.40
N TYR A 376 0.45 8.65 13.11
CA TYR A 376 1.36 9.15 12.08
C TYR A 376 1.42 8.26 10.83
N ARG A 377 1.95 8.84 9.76
CA ARG A 377 2.43 8.15 8.55
C ARG A 377 3.95 8.23 8.50
N ASP A 378 4.61 7.49 7.60
CA ASP A 378 6.07 7.45 7.55
C ASP A 378 6.71 8.85 7.48
N GLU A 379 6.25 9.71 6.59
CA GLU A 379 6.70 11.10 6.44
C GLU A 379 6.61 11.89 7.75
N SER A 380 5.41 11.94 8.35
CA SER A 380 5.20 12.69 9.59
C SER A 380 5.86 12.04 10.80
N PHE A 381 5.98 10.71 10.84
CA PHE A 381 6.71 10.00 11.87
C PHE A 381 8.21 10.32 11.85
N VAL A 382 8.85 10.28 10.68
CA VAL A 382 10.23 10.74 10.51
C VAL A 382 10.35 12.21 10.91
N GLN A 383 9.41 13.04 10.43
CA GLN A 383 9.40 14.46 10.75
C GLN A 383 9.11 14.76 12.21
N GLN A 384 8.58 13.84 13.02
CA GLN A 384 8.32 14.04 14.45
C GLN A 384 9.34 13.34 15.37
N TYR A 385 9.85 12.17 14.99
CA TYR A 385 10.59 11.29 15.90
C TYR A 385 12.03 10.99 15.49
N LEU A 386 12.47 11.34 14.27
CA LEU A 386 13.87 11.11 13.89
C LEU A 386 14.80 12.00 14.74
N SER A 387 15.66 11.36 15.53
CA SER A 387 16.54 12.02 16.49
C SER A 387 17.93 12.30 15.92
N PRO A 388 18.65 13.31 16.44
CA PRO A 388 20.06 13.53 16.15
C PRO A 388 20.94 12.30 16.38
N LYS A 389 20.64 11.53 17.43
CA LYS A 389 21.37 10.29 17.73
C LYS A 389 21.25 9.27 16.59
N VAL A 390 20.04 8.98 16.13
CA VAL A 390 19.82 8.03 15.02
C VAL A 390 20.46 8.57 13.73
N MET A 391 20.34 9.87 13.45
CA MET A 391 21.01 10.49 12.29
C MET A 391 22.54 10.34 12.35
N ARG A 392 23.14 10.42 13.53
CA ARG A 392 24.58 10.17 13.76
C ARG A 392 24.94 8.70 13.57
N ASP A 393 24.17 7.79 14.15
CA ASP A 393 24.41 6.35 14.07
C ASP A 393 24.39 5.87 12.61
N PHE A 394 23.45 6.40 11.81
CA PHE A 394 23.34 6.12 10.37
C PHE A 394 24.30 6.94 9.49
N ARG A 395 25.06 7.87 10.08
CA ARG A 395 26.00 8.76 9.38
C ARG A 395 25.32 9.54 8.23
N LEU A 396 24.12 10.05 8.48
CA LEU A 396 23.34 10.73 7.45
C LEU A 396 23.98 12.06 7.05
N PHE A 397 24.00 12.36 5.75
CA PHE A 397 24.37 13.66 5.20
C PHE A 397 23.51 13.95 3.98
N ARG A 398 23.33 15.23 3.63
CA ARG A 398 22.60 15.61 2.42
C ARG A 398 23.57 16.01 1.33
N LEU A 399 23.38 15.42 0.15
CA LEU A 399 24.01 15.86 -1.09
C LEU A 399 23.03 16.74 -1.85
N ARG A 400 23.45 17.96 -2.16
CA ARG A 400 22.73 18.86 -3.06
C ARG A 400 23.44 18.88 -4.40
N ASP A 401 22.74 18.39 -5.41
CA ASP A 401 23.15 18.46 -6.81
C ASP A 401 22.49 19.68 -7.47
N ASP A 402 23.31 20.67 -7.78
CA ASP A 402 22.90 21.93 -8.38
C ASP A 402 23.53 21.97 -9.78
N LEU A 403 22.72 21.73 -10.81
CA LEU A 403 23.20 21.54 -12.19
C LEU A 403 23.93 22.78 -12.74
N ASP A 404 23.73 23.95 -12.14
CA ASP A 404 24.44 25.18 -12.48
C ASP A 404 25.87 25.21 -11.90
N LYS A 405 26.22 24.25 -11.03
CA LYS A 405 27.52 24.17 -10.36
C LYS A 405 28.29 22.91 -10.79
N PRO A 406 29.61 23.02 -10.99
CA PRO A 406 30.44 21.88 -11.39
C PRO A 406 30.81 20.94 -10.23
N TYR A 407 30.16 21.06 -9.07
CA TYR A 407 30.46 20.30 -7.87
C TYR A 407 29.19 19.96 -7.09
N LEU A 408 29.22 18.81 -6.42
CA LEU A 408 28.21 18.43 -5.43
C LEU A 408 28.50 19.12 -4.11
N LEU A 409 27.46 19.67 -3.47
CA LEU A 409 27.58 20.30 -2.17
C LEU A 409 27.05 19.37 -1.07
N VAL A 410 27.88 19.10 -0.06
CA VAL A 410 27.42 18.52 1.21
C VAL A 410 26.95 19.68 2.08
N ASP A 411 25.63 19.91 2.16
CA ASP A 411 25.07 21.13 2.75
C ASP A 411 24.47 20.95 4.14
N ALA A 412 24.12 19.72 4.54
CA ALA A 412 23.68 19.39 5.89
C ALA A 412 24.61 18.36 6.52
N ILE A 413 25.25 18.76 7.63
CA ILE A 413 26.18 17.96 8.43
C ILE A 413 25.65 17.79 9.86
N HIS A 414 26.40 17.08 10.72
CA HIS A 414 26.01 16.72 12.08
C HIS A 414 26.12 17.87 13.10
N ASP A 415 25.42 18.97 12.83
CA ASP A 415 25.21 20.10 13.73
C ASP A 415 23.69 20.37 13.93
N GLU A 416 23.35 21.26 14.87
CA GLU A 416 21.95 21.51 15.25
C GLU A 416 21.06 21.97 14.06
N ALA A 417 21.60 22.79 13.15
CA ALA A 417 20.85 23.22 11.97
C ALA A 417 20.75 22.08 10.94
N GLY A 418 21.86 21.37 10.72
CA GLY A 418 21.98 20.26 9.80
C GLY A 418 21.08 19.09 10.17
N TYR A 419 20.92 18.74 11.45
CA TYR A 419 19.96 17.70 11.88
C TYR A 419 18.52 18.04 11.49
N ARG A 420 18.12 19.31 11.58
CA ARG A 420 16.76 19.74 11.18
C ARG A 420 16.59 19.63 9.67
N ASP A 421 17.62 19.99 8.90
CA ASP A 421 17.63 19.83 7.44
C ASP A 421 17.63 18.37 7.00
N LEU A 422 18.43 17.52 7.64
CA LEU A 422 18.46 16.08 7.40
C LEU A 422 17.10 15.46 7.67
N ARG A 423 16.50 15.74 8.84
CA ARG A 423 15.17 15.24 9.19
C ARG A 423 14.09 15.67 8.19
N ARG A 424 14.08 16.93 7.75
CA ARG A 424 13.15 17.39 6.69
C ARG A 424 13.38 16.65 5.37
N THR A 425 14.64 16.43 5.00
CA THR A 425 15.01 15.80 3.73
C THR A 425 14.63 14.31 3.72
N VAL A 426 14.90 13.59 4.81
CA VAL A 426 14.50 12.19 4.95
C VAL A 426 12.97 12.09 4.99
N ALA A 427 12.27 12.95 5.74
CA ALA A 427 10.80 12.96 5.77
C ALA A 427 10.19 13.17 4.37
N ALA A 428 10.73 14.11 3.58
CA ALA A 428 10.28 14.37 2.21
C ALA A 428 10.45 13.17 1.27
N SER A 429 11.40 12.27 1.54
CA SER A 429 11.54 11.03 0.74
C SER A 429 10.41 10.03 0.95
N TYR A 430 9.61 10.21 2.01
CA TYR A 430 8.42 9.40 2.32
C TYR A 430 7.10 10.13 2.01
N ASP A 431 7.15 11.34 1.42
CA ASP A 431 5.96 12.12 1.09
C ASP A 431 5.12 11.37 0.02
N PRO A 432 3.86 11.00 0.32
CA PRO A 432 2.97 10.38 -0.67
C PRO A 432 2.81 11.21 -1.96
N GLY A 433 2.88 12.54 -1.86
CA GLY A 433 2.81 13.46 -2.99
C GLY A 433 4.06 13.45 -3.87
N ALA A 434 5.21 13.01 -3.34
CA ALA A 434 6.42 12.76 -4.13
C ALA A 434 6.45 11.33 -4.71
N LEU A 435 5.71 10.40 -4.11
CA LEU A 435 5.62 9.00 -4.54
C LEU A 435 4.58 8.76 -5.64
N SER A 436 3.67 9.70 -5.89
CA SER A 436 2.57 9.52 -6.83
C SER A 436 2.42 10.70 -7.78
N GLU A 437 2.31 10.39 -9.07
CA GLU A 437 2.09 11.40 -10.10
C GLU A 437 0.66 11.94 -10.00
N GLU A 438 0.54 13.27 -9.98
CA GLU A 438 -0.73 14.00 -9.95
C GLU A 438 -1.24 14.12 -11.39
N ILE A 439 -2.13 13.19 -11.79
CA ILE A 439 -2.74 13.14 -13.13
C ILE A 439 -4.26 13.20 -12.97
N GLU A 440 -4.88 14.19 -13.61
CA GLU A 440 -6.32 14.44 -13.51
C GLU A 440 -6.97 14.50 -14.88
N ILE A 441 -8.22 14.07 -14.97
CA ILE A 441 -9.06 14.34 -16.13
C ILE A 441 -9.61 15.75 -15.97
N VAL A 442 -9.29 16.63 -16.92
CA VAL A 442 -9.68 18.05 -16.89
C VAL A 442 -10.80 18.39 -17.86
N GLY A 443 -11.07 17.51 -18.84
CA GLY A 443 -12.10 17.78 -19.85
C GLY A 443 -12.45 16.57 -20.70
N VAL A 444 -13.72 16.49 -21.11
CA VAL A 444 -14.22 15.51 -22.07
C VAL A 444 -15.21 16.16 -23.02
N ASP A 445 -15.02 15.97 -24.33
CA ASP A 445 -15.99 16.40 -25.33
C ASP A 445 -17.01 15.28 -25.63
N MET A 446 -18.04 15.13 -24.79
CA MET A 446 -19.04 14.06 -24.94
C MET A 446 -19.90 14.15 -26.22
N HIS A 447 -19.97 15.33 -26.84
CA HIS A 447 -20.89 15.61 -27.96
C HIS A 447 -20.17 15.70 -29.32
N GLY A 448 -18.89 16.08 -29.32
CA GLY A 448 -18.04 16.14 -30.51
C GLY A 448 -17.12 14.94 -30.63
N ASP A 449 -15.81 15.16 -30.48
CA ASP A 449 -14.79 14.18 -30.85
C ASP A 449 -14.48 13.14 -29.76
N ARG A 450 -15.11 13.26 -28.59
CA ARG A 450 -14.93 12.38 -27.42
C ARG A 450 -13.48 12.30 -26.96
N LEU A 451 -12.70 13.35 -27.20
CA LEU A 451 -11.34 13.45 -26.69
C LEU A 451 -11.34 13.57 -25.17
N LEU A 452 -10.67 12.62 -24.51
CA LEU A 452 -10.39 12.67 -23.08
C LEU A 452 -9.12 13.50 -22.86
N ARG A 453 -9.24 14.60 -22.13
CA ARG A 453 -8.12 15.52 -21.83
C ARG A 453 -7.65 15.31 -20.40
N LEU A 454 -6.38 14.99 -20.24
CA LEU A 454 -5.70 14.83 -18.96
C LEU A 454 -4.65 15.91 -18.77
N GLU A 455 -4.42 16.25 -17.51
CA GLU A 455 -3.38 17.16 -17.06
C GLU A 455 -2.53 16.45 -16.00
N HIS A 456 -1.21 16.47 -16.18
CA HIS A 456 -0.24 16.06 -15.17
C HIS A 456 0.42 17.31 -14.60
N ARG A 457 0.21 17.57 -13.30
CA ARG A 457 0.83 18.69 -12.59
C ARG A 457 2.19 18.28 -12.06
N THR A 458 3.25 18.77 -12.71
CA THR A 458 4.63 18.42 -12.37
C THR A 458 5.13 19.27 -11.20
N ARG A 459 5.75 18.62 -10.21
CA ARG A 459 6.56 19.27 -9.17
C ARG A 459 8.03 18.90 -9.47
N PRO A 460 9.00 19.63 -8.91
CA PRO A 460 10.08 20.36 -9.63
C PRO A 460 10.37 20.02 -11.12
N GLY A 461 9.37 20.10 -12.02
CA GLY A 461 9.58 19.86 -13.45
C GLY A 461 10.07 18.46 -13.81
N GLN A 462 9.87 17.47 -12.93
CA GLN A 462 10.11 16.07 -13.25
C GLN A 462 9.02 15.64 -14.24
N LEU A 463 9.41 15.51 -15.50
CA LEU A 463 8.51 15.07 -16.57
C LEU A 463 8.41 13.55 -16.59
N LEU A 464 7.26 13.04 -16.99
CA LEU A 464 7.04 11.62 -17.20
C LEU A 464 8.03 11.08 -18.24
N HIS A 465 8.48 9.84 -18.02
CA HIS A 465 9.27 9.12 -19.01
C HIS A 465 8.44 8.89 -20.27
N GLN A 466 8.94 9.35 -21.43
CA GLN A 466 8.15 9.40 -22.67
C GLN A 466 7.64 8.02 -23.13
N GLY A 467 8.46 6.98 -22.95
CA GLY A 467 8.09 5.62 -23.33
C GLY A 467 6.92 5.10 -22.48
N ASP A 468 7.03 5.28 -21.17
CA ASP A 468 6.09 4.77 -20.18
C ASP A 468 4.77 5.54 -20.27
N ALA A 469 4.83 6.86 -20.44
CA ALA A 469 3.66 7.70 -20.65
C ALA A 469 2.85 7.24 -21.88
N ARG A 470 3.50 7.01 -23.02
CA ARG A 470 2.81 6.55 -24.24
C ARG A 470 2.16 5.17 -24.06
N GLN A 471 2.83 4.23 -23.39
CA GLN A 471 2.29 2.90 -23.14
C GLN A 471 1.07 2.95 -22.21
N THR A 472 1.14 3.73 -21.13
CA THR A 472 0.02 3.92 -20.19
C THR A 472 -1.17 4.63 -20.85
N LEU A 473 -0.92 5.65 -21.69
CA LEU A 473 -1.97 6.32 -22.44
C LEU A 473 -2.64 5.42 -23.49
N ALA A 474 -1.90 4.48 -24.09
CA ALA A 474 -2.49 3.49 -25.00
C ALA A 474 -3.49 2.55 -24.27
N HIS A 475 -3.19 2.16 -23.03
CA HIS A 475 -4.12 1.42 -22.19
C HIS A 475 -5.36 2.25 -21.81
N LEU A 476 -5.16 3.53 -21.46
CA LEU A 476 -6.26 4.45 -21.21
C LEU A 476 -7.16 4.64 -22.43
N GLN A 477 -6.58 4.82 -23.60
CA GLN A 477 -7.29 4.88 -24.87
C GLN A 477 -8.07 3.59 -25.16
N THR A 478 -7.52 2.43 -24.80
CA THR A 478 -8.20 1.13 -24.97
C THR A 478 -9.48 1.06 -24.14
N LEU A 479 -9.45 1.52 -22.88
CA LEU A 479 -10.62 1.52 -21.99
C LEU A 479 -11.63 2.62 -22.36
N TRP A 480 -11.15 3.81 -22.75
CA TRP A 480 -12.01 4.92 -23.14
C TRP A 480 -12.67 4.69 -24.51
N GLY A 481 -11.92 4.07 -25.44
CA GLY A 481 -12.36 3.72 -26.79
C GLY A 481 -12.30 4.88 -27.81
N TYR A 482 -11.79 6.05 -27.42
CA TYR A 482 -11.58 7.24 -28.25
C TYR A 482 -10.21 7.87 -27.94
N ARG A 483 -9.86 8.97 -28.62
CA ARG A 483 -8.57 9.65 -28.43
C ARG A 483 -8.40 10.17 -27.01
N VAL A 484 -7.14 10.22 -26.57
CA VAL A 484 -6.73 10.65 -25.23
C VAL A 484 -5.54 11.59 -25.40
N ALA A 485 -5.60 12.77 -24.80
CA ALA A 485 -4.50 13.73 -24.79
C ALA A 485 -4.07 14.00 -23.34
N LEU A 486 -2.76 14.03 -23.09
CA LEU A 486 -2.16 14.37 -21.81
C LEU A 486 -1.28 15.60 -21.95
N LYS A 487 -1.46 16.57 -21.05
CA LYS A 487 -0.59 17.75 -20.93
C LYS A 487 0.19 17.69 -19.63
N GLU A 488 1.50 17.84 -19.71
CA GLU A 488 2.35 18.07 -18.54
C GLU A 488 2.48 19.58 -18.32
N VAL A 489 2.04 20.06 -17.16
CA VAL A 489 2.08 21.47 -16.79
C VAL A 489 2.96 21.69 -15.57
N ASP A 490 3.64 22.84 -15.53
CA ASP A 490 4.37 23.27 -14.35
C ASP A 490 3.40 23.69 -13.24
N SER A 491 3.51 23.08 -12.06
CA SER A 491 2.58 23.33 -10.96
C SER A 491 2.59 24.77 -10.42
N GLN A 492 3.68 25.53 -10.61
CA GLN A 492 3.80 26.91 -10.10
C GLN A 492 3.32 27.95 -11.11
N SER A 493 3.68 27.78 -12.38
CA SER A 493 3.43 28.75 -13.45
C SER A 493 2.25 28.39 -14.34
N GLY A 494 1.74 27.16 -14.27
CA GLY A 494 0.71 26.63 -15.16
C GLY A 494 1.16 26.51 -16.62
N ARG A 495 2.46 26.69 -16.89
CA ARG A 495 3.02 26.63 -18.24
C ARG A 495 3.02 25.19 -18.74
N GLU A 496 2.55 24.98 -19.97
CA GLU A 496 2.68 23.70 -20.66
C GLU A 496 4.16 23.39 -20.93
N LEU A 497 4.62 22.23 -20.44
CA LEU A 497 5.98 21.74 -20.60
C LEU A 497 6.07 20.70 -21.71
N ARG A 498 5.06 19.82 -21.81
CA ARG A 498 4.97 18.76 -22.81
C ARG A 498 3.51 18.34 -23.05
N SER A 499 3.24 17.80 -24.22
CA SER A 499 1.96 17.18 -24.55
C SER A 499 2.15 15.80 -25.22
N TYR A 500 1.14 14.96 -25.06
CA TYR A 500 0.97 13.66 -25.73
C TYR A 500 -0.45 13.63 -26.31
N ASP A 501 -0.60 13.20 -27.56
CA ASP A 501 -1.88 13.12 -28.29
C ASP A 501 -2.12 11.72 -28.89
#